data_AF-A0A538EN33-F1
#
_entry.id   AF-A0A538EN33-F1
#
_cell.length_a   1.000
_cell.length_b   1.000
_cell.length_c   1.000
_cell.angle_alpha   90.00
_cell.angle_beta   90.00
_cell.angle_gamma   90.00
#
_symmetry.space_group_name_H-M   'P 1'
#
loop_
_entity.id
_entity.type
_entity.pdbx_description
1 polymer ?
#
loop_
_entity_poly.entity_id
_entity_poly.type
_entity_poly.pdbx_seq_one_letter_code
_entity_poly.pdbx_strand_id
1 'polypeptide(L)'
;MIEELGRELAAVGIRGRQRDRILAEFADHLACDPEAWLGEPRDLAGQFAYELATDAARRTAFATFGALAVVAVAVAVPQVTLPRVPDITGGTSSFLVGPATLAMILGAQIAFVAGCLAALRALRLEGPQDVPLIRRRSAVALAAGAATAVGSALYAVNFRGVVPSWWLALALASAAAAALPLAASAAGYARSGGIEVSGGAPQGLAADLGPLARPVLIGTTAMLAIFVGTSFAERSVLEGAIRAAFEGVAFAACFLALRRSLALDR
;
A
#
# COMPACT_ATOMS: atom_id res chain seq x y z
N MET A 1 -21.81 22.07 -27.17
CA MET A 1 -21.48 20.71 -26.68
C MET A 1 -20.03 20.58 -26.22
N ILE A 2 -19.01 20.71 -27.08
CA ILE A 2 -17.59 20.46 -26.71
C ILE A 2 -17.11 21.34 -25.54
N GLU A 3 -17.44 22.64 -25.55
CA GLU A 3 -17.08 23.55 -24.44
C GLU A 3 -17.73 23.14 -23.12
N GLU A 4 -18.97 22.67 -23.17
CA GLU A 4 -19.73 22.21 -22.02
C GLU A 4 -19.17 20.89 -21.48
N LEU A 5 -18.89 19.92 -22.35
CA LEU A 5 -18.16 18.70 -21.98
C LEU A 5 -16.80 19.04 -21.37
N GLY A 6 -16.09 20.04 -21.92
CA GLY A 6 -14.84 20.52 -21.36
C GLY A 6 -14.97 21.08 -19.94
N ARG A 7 -16.06 21.80 -19.63
CA ARG A 7 -16.36 22.28 -18.27
C ARG A 7 -16.67 21.12 -17.34
N GLU A 8 -17.51 20.18 -17.75
CA GLU A 8 -17.89 19.02 -16.95
C GLU A 8 -16.70 18.09 -16.67
N LEU A 9 -15.85 17.81 -17.68
CA LEU A 9 -14.59 17.07 -17.50
C LEU A 9 -13.66 17.73 -16.47
N ALA A 10 -13.55 19.06 -16.50
CA ALA A 10 -12.74 19.80 -15.54
C ALA A 10 -13.36 19.77 -14.12
N ALA A 11 -14.69 19.78 -14.02
CA ALA A 11 -15.43 19.70 -12.77
C ALA A 11 -15.20 18.36 -12.06
N VAL A 12 -15.17 17.25 -12.79
CA VAL A 12 -14.84 15.91 -12.25
C VAL A 12 -13.34 15.65 -12.09
N GLY A 13 -12.51 16.66 -12.37
CA GLY A 13 -11.06 16.63 -12.12
C GLY A 13 -10.20 16.11 -13.28
N ILE A 14 -10.76 15.86 -14.46
CA ILE A 14 -10.01 15.49 -15.67
C ILE A 14 -9.42 16.76 -16.30
N ARG A 15 -8.08 16.85 -16.35
CA ARG A 15 -7.36 18.10 -16.73
C ARG A 15 -6.19 17.84 -17.68
N GLY A 16 -5.72 18.92 -18.31
CA GLY A 16 -4.55 18.95 -19.18
C GLY A 16 -4.68 17.99 -20.38
N ARG A 17 -3.55 17.37 -20.75
CA ARG A 17 -3.44 16.51 -21.95
C ARG A 17 -4.53 15.44 -22.07
N GLN A 18 -5.02 14.92 -20.95
CA GLN A 18 -6.05 13.89 -20.98
C GLN A 18 -7.43 14.45 -21.34
N ARG A 19 -7.78 15.63 -20.81
CA ARG A 19 -8.96 16.39 -21.22
C ARG A 19 -8.86 16.78 -22.70
N ASP A 20 -7.70 17.30 -23.11
CA ASP A 20 -7.49 17.77 -24.48
C ASP A 20 -7.66 16.63 -25.49
N ARG A 21 -7.14 15.44 -25.16
CA ARG A 21 -7.31 14.23 -25.98
C ARG A 21 -8.77 13.83 -26.11
N ILE A 22 -9.54 13.79 -25.01
CA ILE A 22 -10.97 13.44 -25.04
C ILE A 22 -11.74 14.44 -25.90
N LEU A 23 -11.50 15.74 -25.71
CA LEU A 23 -12.17 16.79 -26.50
C LEU A 23 -11.81 16.71 -27.99
N ALA A 24 -10.57 16.37 -28.33
CA ALA A 24 -10.14 16.18 -29.72
C ALA A 24 -10.84 14.98 -30.37
N GLU A 25 -10.99 13.87 -29.64
CA GLU A 25 -11.68 12.67 -30.12
C GLU A 25 -13.17 12.94 -30.38
N PHE A 26 -13.83 13.69 -29.49
CA PHE A 26 -15.22 14.12 -29.71
C PHE A 26 -15.36 15.12 -30.86
N ALA A 27 -14.40 16.05 -31.01
CA ALA A 27 -14.40 16.99 -32.13
C ALA A 27 -14.28 16.27 -33.48
N ASP A 28 -13.43 15.25 -33.56
CA ASP A 28 -13.27 14.42 -34.76
C ASP A 28 -14.54 13.62 -35.07
N HIS A 29 -15.18 13.05 -34.04
CA HIS A 29 -16.42 12.31 -34.20
C HIS A 29 -17.57 13.20 -34.72
N LEU A 30 -17.73 14.40 -34.17
CA LEU A 30 -18.74 15.38 -34.62
C LEU A 30 -18.42 15.98 -35.99
N ALA A 31 -17.14 15.98 -36.40
CA ALA A 31 -16.77 16.37 -37.76
C ALA A 31 -17.19 15.32 -38.80
N CYS A 32 -17.19 14.03 -38.41
CA CYS A 32 -17.65 12.93 -39.25
C CYS A 32 -19.18 12.80 -39.27
N ASP A 33 -19.83 12.99 -38.12
CA ASP A 33 -21.28 12.95 -37.98
C ASP A 33 -21.79 14.09 -37.07
N PRO A 34 -22.18 15.24 -37.66
CA PRO A 34 -22.63 16.41 -36.91
C PRO A 34 -23.94 16.22 -36.15
N GLU A 35 -24.77 15.24 -36.54
CA GLU A 35 -26.07 14.97 -35.91
C GLU A 35 -25.97 13.86 -34.84
N ALA A 36 -24.78 13.31 -34.60
CA ALA A 36 -24.55 12.26 -33.61
C ALA A 36 -25.01 12.70 -32.21
N TRP A 37 -26.00 11.98 -31.67
CA TRP A 37 -26.42 12.16 -30.28
C TRP A 37 -25.49 11.37 -29.36
N LEU A 38 -24.57 12.08 -28.68
CA LEU A 38 -23.57 11.48 -27.79
C LEU A 38 -24.02 11.44 -26.31
N GLY A 39 -25.23 11.92 -26.00
CA GLY A 39 -25.75 12.01 -24.64
C GLY A 39 -25.44 13.35 -23.94
N GLU A 40 -25.81 13.43 -22.66
CA GLU A 40 -25.59 14.64 -21.86
C GLU A 40 -24.10 14.79 -21.47
N PRO A 41 -23.49 15.98 -21.65
CA PRO A 41 -22.07 16.20 -21.34
C PRO A 41 -21.66 15.84 -19.91
N ARG A 42 -22.59 16.01 -18.96
CA ARG A 42 -22.38 15.70 -17.54
C ARG A 42 -22.27 14.19 -17.31
N ASP A 43 -23.16 13.42 -17.92
CA ASP A 43 -23.18 11.96 -17.82
C ASP A 43 -21.92 11.36 -18.48
N LEU A 44 -21.55 11.89 -19.65
CA LEU A 44 -20.31 11.54 -20.34
C LEU A 44 -19.08 11.81 -19.46
N ALA A 45 -18.98 13.01 -18.88
CA ALA A 45 -17.88 13.36 -17.99
C ALA A 45 -17.82 12.43 -16.76
N GLY A 46 -18.98 12.07 -16.20
CA GLY A 46 -19.09 11.09 -15.12
C GLY A 46 -18.59 9.71 -15.51
N GLN A 47 -18.95 9.23 -16.70
CA GLN A 47 -18.48 7.94 -17.22
C GLN A 47 -16.97 7.92 -17.44
N PHE A 48 -16.40 8.97 -18.05
CA PHE A 48 -14.94 9.09 -18.21
C PHE A 48 -14.23 9.16 -16.86
N ALA A 49 -14.75 9.93 -15.90
CA ALA A 49 -14.17 10.00 -14.56
C ALA A 49 -14.18 8.63 -13.89
N TYR A 50 -15.26 7.87 -14.03
CA TYR A 50 -15.37 6.50 -13.52
C TYR A 50 -14.31 5.57 -14.12
N GLU A 51 -14.25 5.48 -15.45
CA GLU A 51 -13.33 4.59 -16.14
C GLU A 51 -11.88 4.93 -15.81
N LEU A 52 -11.52 6.21 -15.88
CA LEU A 52 -10.17 6.67 -15.58
C LEU A 52 -9.77 6.48 -14.13
N ALA A 53 -10.69 6.71 -13.19
CA ALA A 53 -10.40 6.55 -11.77
C ALA A 53 -10.27 5.07 -11.37
N THR A 54 -11.10 4.20 -11.93
CA THR A 54 -11.05 2.74 -11.80
C THR A 54 -9.71 2.21 -12.31
N ASP A 55 -9.32 2.60 -13.53
CA ASP A 55 -8.04 2.22 -14.13
C ASP A 55 -6.85 2.71 -13.32
N ALA A 56 -6.88 3.98 -12.90
CA ALA A 56 -5.81 4.58 -12.11
C ALA A 56 -5.69 3.92 -10.73
N ALA A 57 -6.82 3.60 -10.08
CA ALA A 57 -6.84 2.90 -8.79
C ALA A 57 -6.23 1.50 -8.92
N ARG A 58 -6.62 0.74 -9.95
CA ARG A 58 -6.08 -0.60 -10.22
C ARG A 58 -4.57 -0.56 -10.47
N ARG A 59 -4.11 0.34 -11.35
CA ARG A 59 -2.66 0.52 -11.61
C ARG A 59 -1.91 0.91 -10.34
N THR A 60 -2.47 1.81 -9.54
CA THR A 60 -1.84 2.27 -8.28
C THR A 60 -1.76 1.15 -7.25
N ALA A 61 -2.80 0.31 -7.14
CA ALA A 61 -2.80 -0.84 -6.24
C ALA A 61 -1.70 -1.84 -6.60
N PHE A 62 -1.58 -2.22 -7.88
CA PHE A 62 -0.54 -3.14 -8.33
C PHE A 62 0.86 -2.53 -8.28
N ALA A 63 1.01 -1.25 -8.65
CA ALA A 63 2.29 -0.54 -8.51
C ALA A 63 2.73 -0.47 -7.04
N THR A 64 1.80 -0.21 -6.12
CA THR A 64 2.06 -0.21 -4.68
C THR A 64 2.46 -1.59 -4.20
N PHE A 65 1.73 -2.63 -4.58
CA PHE A 65 2.06 -4.01 -4.22
C PHE A 65 3.44 -4.42 -4.74
N GLY A 66 3.75 -4.11 -6.00
CA GLY A 66 5.07 -4.34 -6.59
C GLY A 66 6.18 -3.58 -5.88
N ALA A 67 5.95 -2.30 -5.54
CA ALA A 67 6.90 -1.50 -4.77
C ALA A 67 7.17 -2.11 -3.37
N LEU A 68 6.13 -2.59 -2.69
CA LEU A 68 6.26 -3.26 -1.40
C LEU A 68 7.00 -4.59 -1.49
N ALA A 69 6.85 -5.35 -2.58
CA ALA A 69 7.66 -6.55 -2.81
C ALA A 69 9.15 -6.21 -2.91
N VAL A 70 9.50 -5.11 -3.58
CA VAL A 70 10.89 -4.61 -3.63
C VAL A 70 11.38 -4.19 -2.23
N VAL A 71 10.55 -3.50 -1.45
CA VAL A 71 10.87 -3.14 -0.05
C VAL A 71 11.14 -4.40 0.78
N ALA A 72 10.29 -5.43 0.65
CA ALA A 72 10.44 -6.68 1.39
C ALA A 72 11.78 -7.36 1.05
N VAL A 73 12.15 -7.45 -0.23
CA VAL A 73 13.46 -7.99 -0.66
C VAL A 73 14.60 -7.14 -0.12
N ALA A 74 14.51 -5.82 -0.26
CA ALA A 74 15.55 -4.88 0.20
C ALA A 74 15.77 -4.92 1.72
N VAL A 75 14.72 -5.18 2.51
CA VAL A 75 14.84 -5.36 3.96
C VAL A 75 15.34 -6.76 4.30
N ALA A 76 14.93 -7.80 3.57
CA ALA A 76 15.32 -9.18 3.82
C ALA A 76 16.80 -9.45 3.52
N VAL A 77 17.36 -8.87 2.44
CA VAL A 77 18.75 -9.10 2.01
C VAL A 77 19.78 -8.78 3.12
N PRO A 78 19.72 -7.61 3.79
CA PRO A 78 20.58 -7.34 4.96
C PRO A 78 20.38 -8.35 6.08
N GLN A 79 19.14 -8.77 6.37
CA GLN A 79 18.88 -9.71 7.48
C GLN A 79 19.49 -11.09 7.23
N VAL A 80 19.38 -11.63 6.00
CA VAL A 80 19.92 -12.96 5.67
C VAL A 80 21.43 -12.98 5.48
N THR A 81 22.03 -11.82 5.19
CA THR A 81 23.49 -11.67 5.03
C THR A 81 24.19 -11.28 6.33
N LEU A 82 23.43 -10.98 7.40
CA LEU A 82 23.99 -10.58 8.68
C LEU A 82 24.72 -11.78 9.33
N PRO A 83 26.05 -11.70 9.56
CA PRO A 83 26.82 -12.84 10.06
C PRO A 83 26.43 -13.27 11.48
N ARG A 84 26.01 -12.31 12.30
CA ARG A 84 25.55 -12.52 13.67
C ARG A 84 24.58 -11.42 14.04
N VAL A 85 23.42 -11.80 14.58
CA VAL A 85 22.45 -10.83 15.10
C VAL A 85 23.09 -10.09 16.27
N PRO A 86 23.20 -8.76 16.23
CA PRO A 86 23.75 -7.99 17.33
C PRO A 86 22.85 -8.07 18.55
N ASP A 87 23.46 -8.06 19.73
CA ASP A 87 22.73 -7.94 21.00
C ASP A 87 21.91 -6.64 20.97
N ILE A 88 20.62 -6.73 21.32
CA ILE A 88 19.68 -5.59 21.32
C ILE A 88 20.20 -4.45 22.22
N THR A 89 21.01 -4.77 23.24
CA THR A 89 21.64 -3.80 24.14
C THR A 89 22.91 -3.17 23.59
N GLY A 90 23.50 -3.73 22.52
CA GLY A 90 24.75 -3.27 21.92
C GLY A 90 24.62 -2.07 20.96
N GLY A 91 23.41 -1.53 20.82
CA GLY A 91 23.18 -0.36 19.97
C GLY A 91 23.80 0.92 20.55
N THR A 92 24.19 1.84 19.68
CA THR A 92 24.72 3.16 20.09
C THR A 92 23.69 4.02 20.82
N SER A 93 22.39 3.77 20.62
CA SER A 93 21.30 4.45 21.32
C SER A 93 20.14 3.50 21.65
N SER A 94 19.90 3.28 22.94
CA SER A 94 18.73 2.54 23.43
C SER A 94 17.40 3.24 23.08
N PHE A 95 17.42 4.57 22.91
CA PHE A 95 16.25 5.35 22.52
C PHE A 95 15.84 5.13 21.06
N LEU A 96 16.81 4.90 20.16
CA LEU A 96 16.53 4.66 18.75
C LEU A 96 16.15 3.20 18.45
N VAL A 97 16.68 2.24 19.22
CA VAL A 97 16.50 0.82 18.93
C VAL A 97 15.02 0.41 18.97
N GLY A 98 14.27 0.89 19.97
CA GLY A 98 12.85 0.58 20.14
C GLY A 98 11.99 1.10 18.97
N PRO A 99 11.94 2.41 18.72
CA PRO A 99 11.18 3.00 17.62
C PRO A 99 11.59 2.48 16.24
N ALA A 100 12.88 2.28 15.96
CA ALA A 100 13.34 1.75 14.67
C ALA A 100 12.88 0.31 14.45
N THR A 101 13.00 -0.54 15.48
CA THR A 101 12.53 -1.92 15.44
C THR A 101 11.01 -1.99 15.29
N LEU A 102 10.28 -1.15 16.04
CA LEU A 102 8.83 -1.06 15.96
C LEU A 102 8.36 -0.60 14.57
N ALA A 103 8.99 0.44 14.01
CA ALA A 103 8.69 0.93 12.67
C ALA A 103 8.97 -0.12 11.59
N MET A 104 10.06 -0.88 11.74
CA MET A 104 10.39 -1.97 10.83
C MET A 104 9.36 -3.12 10.91
N ILE A 105 9.03 -3.59 12.11
CA ILE A 105 8.12 -4.75 12.29
C ILE A 105 6.67 -4.36 11.97
N LEU A 106 6.13 -3.34 12.65
CA LEU A 106 4.74 -2.91 12.44
C LEU A 106 4.55 -2.36 11.03
N GLY A 107 5.51 -1.58 10.53
CA GLY A 107 5.48 -1.07 9.17
C GLY A 107 5.38 -2.19 8.15
N ALA A 108 6.19 -3.25 8.28
CA ALA A 108 6.19 -4.36 7.32
C ALA A 108 4.85 -5.08 7.30
N GLN A 109 4.28 -5.35 8.49
CA GLN A 109 2.98 -6.02 8.61
C GLN A 109 1.83 -5.17 8.07
N ILE A 110 1.77 -3.90 8.44
CA ILE A 110 0.74 -2.98 7.95
C ILE A 110 0.85 -2.83 6.44
N ALA A 111 2.06 -2.69 5.91
CA ALA A 111 2.32 -2.57 4.48
C ALA A 111 1.84 -3.82 3.74
N PHE A 112 2.20 -5.01 4.23
CA PHE A 112 1.80 -6.28 3.63
C PHE A 112 0.27 -6.44 3.60
N VAL A 113 -0.42 -6.26 4.74
CA VAL A 113 -1.87 -6.41 4.82
C VAL A 113 -2.58 -5.38 3.95
N ALA A 114 -2.23 -4.10 4.06
CA ALA A 114 -2.86 -3.03 3.29
C ALA A 114 -2.61 -3.19 1.78
N GLY A 115 -1.40 -3.60 1.39
CA GLY A 115 -1.02 -3.85 0.00
C GLY A 115 -1.76 -5.03 -0.61
N CYS A 116 -1.84 -6.16 0.10
CA CYS A 116 -2.61 -7.32 -0.32
C CYS A 116 -4.11 -6.99 -0.46
N LEU A 117 -4.70 -6.30 0.51
CA LEU A 117 -6.11 -5.90 0.46
C LEU A 117 -6.40 -4.88 -0.66
N ALA A 118 -5.46 -3.99 -0.96
CA ALA A 118 -5.58 -3.08 -2.11
C ALA A 118 -5.55 -3.85 -3.44
N ALA A 119 -4.59 -4.78 -3.59
CA ALA A 119 -4.45 -5.60 -4.79
C ALA A 119 -5.65 -6.55 -4.99
N LEU A 120 -6.12 -7.20 -3.92
CA LEU A 120 -7.30 -8.07 -3.95
C LEU A 120 -8.55 -7.29 -4.37
N ARG A 121 -8.79 -6.10 -3.79
CA ARG A 121 -9.92 -5.27 -4.19
C ARG A 121 -9.79 -4.79 -5.64
N ALA A 122 -8.58 -4.47 -6.09
CA ALA A 122 -8.33 -4.10 -7.48
C ALA A 122 -8.62 -5.26 -8.47
N LEU A 123 -8.39 -6.51 -8.05
CA LEU A 123 -8.75 -7.71 -8.82
C LEU A 123 -10.27 -7.95 -8.82
N ARG A 124 -10.94 -7.70 -7.70
CA ARG A 124 -12.39 -7.88 -7.51
C ARG A 124 -13.19 -6.57 -7.66
N LEU A 125 -12.69 -5.68 -8.50
CA LEU A 125 -13.27 -4.35 -8.66
C LEU A 125 -14.65 -4.49 -9.33
N GLU A 126 -15.72 -4.19 -8.58
CA GLU A 126 -17.10 -4.34 -9.06
C GLU A 126 -17.69 -3.00 -9.53
N GLY A 127 -17.18 -1.87 -9.02
CA GLY A 127 -17.73 -0.56 -9.35
C GLY A 127 -17.00 0.63 -8.74
N PRO A 128 -17.52 1.86 -9.01
CA PRO A 128 -16.89 3.13 -8.64
C PRO A 128 -16.68 3.31 -7.14
N GLN A 129 -17.58 2.75 -6.34
CA GLN A 129 -17.56 2.82 -4.87
C GLN A 129 -16.28 2.24 -4.24
N ASP A 130 -15.54 1.41 -4.96
CA ASP A 130 -14.34 0.74 -4.46
C ASP A 130 -13.07 1.58 -4.61
N VAL A 131 -13.09 2.57 -5.51
CA VAL A 131 -11.94 3.42 -5.83
C VAL A 131 -11.40 4.14 -4.58
N PRO A 132 -12.22 4.79 -3.73
CA PRO A 132 -11.74 5.44 -2.51
C PRO A 132 -11.08 4.45 -1.54
N LEU A 133 -11.63 3.23 -1.43
CA LEU A 133 -11.10 2.21 -0.54
C LEU A 133 -9.73 1.69 -1.02
N ILE A 134 -9.60 1.40 -2.32
CA ILE A 134 -8.32 0.99 -2.94
C ILE A 134 -7.26 2.08 -2.73
N ARG A 135 -7.62 3.34 -3.00
CA ARG A 135 -6.73 4.50 -2.81
C ARG A 135 -6.23 4.60 -1.38
N ARG A 136 -7.14 4.49 -0.41
CA ARG A 136 -6.80 4.60 1.01
C ARG A 136 -5.92 3.45 1.49
N ARG A 137 -6.24 2.20 1.11
CA ARG A 137 -5.41 1.04 1.43
C ARG A 137 -4.02 1.16 0.81
N SER A 138 -3.92 1.61 -0.44
CA SER A 138 -2.64 1.87 -1.10
C SER A 138 -1.82 2.95 -0.38
N ALA A 139 -2.45 4.04 0.05
CA ALA A 139 -1.78 5.10 0.81
C ALA A 139 -1.24 4.59 2.16
N VAL A 140 -2.05 3.82 2.91
CA VAL A 140 -1.60 3.17 4.16
C VAL A 140 -0.43 2.22 3.89
N ALA A 141 -0.51 1.43 2.82
CA ALA A 141 0.55 0.52 2.42
C ALA A 141 1.86 1.25 2.12
N LEU A 142 1.81 2.32 1.33
CA LEU A 142 2.99 3.14 0.99
C LEU A 142 3.61 3.80 2.22
N ALA A 143 2.80 4.38 3.10
CA ALA A 143 3.28 5.01 4.32
C ALA A 143 3.97 3.99 5.26
N ALA A 144 3.36 2.81 5.42
CA ALA A 144 3.93 1.74 6.24
C ALA A 144 5.19 1.12 5.61
N GLY A 145 5.23 0.97 4.28
CA GLY A 145 6.42 0.54 3.55
C GLY A 145 7.58 1.53 3.70
N ALA A 146 7.30 2.84 3.62
CA ALA A 146 8.29 3.87 3.87
C ALA A 146 8.80 3.84 5.32
N ALA A 147 7.90 3.72 6.30
CA ALA A 147 8.27 3.56 7.71
C ALA A 147 9.16 2.32 7.94
N THR A 148 8.90 1.23 7.22
CA THR A 148 9.71 0.00 7.27
C THR A 148 11.14 0.26 6.77
N ALA A 149 11.28 0.88 5.60
CA ALA A 149 12.58 1.19 5.01
C ALA A 149 13.39 2.15 5.91
N VAL A 150 12.74 3.17 6.46
CA VAL A 150 13.35 4.11 7.41
C VAL A 150 13.75 3.40 8.70
N GLY A 151 12.86 2.57 9.27
CA GLY A 151 13.15 1.77 10.47
C GLY A 151 14.35 0.86 10.28
N SER A 152 14.46 0.20 9.12
CA SER A 152 15.60 -0.65 8.76
C SER A 152 16.91 0.15 8.66
N ALA A 153 16.90 1.32 8.01
CA ALA A 153 18.06 2.19 7.92
C ALA A 153 18.50 2.72 9.30
N LEU A 154 17.56 3.16 10.13
CA LEU A 154 17.83 3.62 11.50
C LEU A 154 18.38 2.50 12.37
N TYR A 155 17.85 1.28 12.23
CA TYR A 155 18.37 0.10 12.90
C TYR A 155 19.84 -0.13 12.50
N ALA A 156 20.15 -0.13 11.21
CA ALA A 156 21.52 -0.32 10.74
C ALA A 156 22.49 0.76 11.27
N VAL A 157 22.08 2.04 11.23
CA VAL A 157 22.87 3.15 11.78
C VAL A 157 23.10 2.99 13.29
N ASN A 158 22.07 2.57 14.03
CA ASN A 158 22.17 2.38 15.47
C ASN A 158 23.24 1.33 15.84
N PHE A 159 23.43 0.32 15.00
CA PHE A 159 24.40 -0.76 15.22
C PHE A 159 25.74 -0.58 14.47
N ARG A 160 26.02 0.59 13.89
CA ARG A 160 27.23 0.86 13.08
C ARG A 160 28.58 0.54 13.75
N GLY A 161 28.63 0.53 15.09
CA GLY A 161 29.84 0.22 15.86
C GLY A 161 30.04 -1.27 16.17
N VAL A 162 29.02 -2.10 15.87
CA VAL A 162 28.99 -3.53 16.19
C VAL A 162 28.96 -4.37 14.91
N VAL A 163 28.33 -3.88 13.85
CA VAL A 163 28.22 -4.56 12.56
C VAL A 163 29.37 -4.18 11.62
N PRO A 164 29.75 -5.06 10.67
CA PRO A 164 30.71 -4.72 9.64
C PRO A 164 30.27 -3.53 8.79
N SER A 165 31.20 -2.66 8.40
CA SER A 165 30.92 -1.47 7.57
C SER A 165 30.28 -1.79 6.23
N TRP A 166 30.65 -2.92 5.60
CA TRP A 166 30.04 -3.39 4.35
C TRP A 166 28.56 -3.73 4.54
N TRP A 167 28.19 -4.27 5.69
CA TRP A 167 26.80 -4.63 6.00
C TRP A 167 25.96 -3.37 6.22
N LEU A 168 26.51 -2.38 6.93
CA LEU A 168 25.89 -1.07 7.07
C LEU A 168 25.65 -0.42 5.69
N ALA A 169 26.66 -0.43 4.82
CA ALA A 169 26.53 0.10 3.46
C ALA A 169 25.44 -0.64 2.67
N LEU A 170 25.39 -1.97 2.77
CA LEU A 170 24.35 -2.80 2.13
C LEU A 170 22.94 -2.46 2.64
N ALA A 171 22.75 -2.33 3.95
CA ALA A 171 21.45 -1.99 4.54
C ALA A 171 20.97 -0.59 4.10
N LEU A 172 21.87 0.40 4.11
CA LEU A 172 21.56 1.76 3.65
C LEU A 172 21.28 1.81 2.15
N ALA A 173 22.09 1.13 1.34
CA ALA A 173 21.87 1.05 -0.10
C ALA A 173 20.55 0.35 -0.44
N SER A 174 20.20 -0.71 0.29
CA SER A 174 18.94 -1.43 0.10
C SER A 174 17.74 -0.57 0.50
N ALA A 175 17.80 0.14 1.63
CA ALA A 175 16.75 1.08 2.04
C ALA A 175 16.58 2.23 1.03
N ALA A 176 17.69 2.79 0.52
CA ALA A 176 17.66 3.83 -0.51
C ALA A 176 17.07 3.31 -1.83
N ALA A 177 17.46 2.11 -2.27
CA ALA A 177 16.93 1.47 -3.46
C ALA A 177 15.42 1.20 -3.32
N ALA A 178 14.94 0.81 -2.14
CA ALA A 178 13.52 0.60 -1.85
C ALA A 178 12.70 1.91 -1.84
N ALA A 179 13.32 3.05 -1.54
CA ALA A 179 12.65 4.35 -1.57
C ALA A 179 12.23 4.77 -3.00
N LEU A 180 12.97 4.34 -4.04
CA LEU A 180 12.69 4.68 -5.43
C LEU A 180 11.32 4.19 -5.93
N PRO A 181 10.97 2.88 -5.85
CA PRO A 181 9.67 2.40 -6.28
C PRO A 181 8.53 2.91 -5.37
N LEU A 182 8.79 3.14 -4.07
CA LEU A 182 7.81 3.76 -3.18
C LEU A 182 7.47 5.19 -3.61
N ALA A 183 8.49 6.00 -3.91
CA ALA A 183 8.33 7.36 -4.40
C ALA A 183 7.63 7.39 -5.77
N ALA A 184 8.00 6.50 -6.69
CA ALA A 184 7.35 6.37 -7.99
C ALA A 184 5.86 6.00 -7.86
N SER A 185 5.53 5.06 -6.97
CA SER A 185 4.13 4.69 -6.70
C SER A 185 3.35 5.82 -6.03
N ALA A 186 3.95 6.50 -5.04
CA ALA A 186 3.34 7.65 -4.38
C ALA A 186 3.08 8.82 -5.34
N ALA A 187 3.99 9.08 -6.27
CA ALA A 187 3.81 10.07 -7.34
C ALA A 187 2.71 9.65 -8.33
N GLY A 188 2.58 8.35 -8.63
CA GLY A 188 1.46 7.81 -9.39
C GLY A 188 0.12 8.03 -8.68
N TYR A 189 0.06 7.68 -7.40
CA TYR A 189 -1.09 7.89 -6.53
C TYR A 189 -1.51 9.37 -6.50
N ALA A 190 -0.57 10.28 -6.21
CA ALA A 190 -0.84 11.72 -6.11
C ALA A 190 -1.39 12.31 -7.41
N ARG A 191 -0.86 11.88 -8.57
CA ARG A 191 -1.36 12.32 -9.89
C ARG A 191 -2.79 11.85 -10.17
N SER A 192 -3.21 10.73 -9.59
CA SER A 192 -4.56 10.17 -9.79
C SER A 192 -5.60 10.69 -8.78
N GLY A 193 -5.18 11.36 -7.71
CA GLY A 193 -6.05 11.74 -6.59
C GLY A 193 -7.10 12.80 -6.91
N GLY A 194 -6.92 13.56 -8.00
CA GLY A 194 -7.79 14.67 -8.37
C GLY A 194 -9.09 14.27 -9.09
N ILE A 195 -9.23 13.01 -9.52
CA ILE A 195 -10.46 12.55 -10.19
C ILE A 195 -11.48 12.18 -9.12
N GLU A 196 -12.58 12.92 -9.10
CA GLU A 196 -13.71 12.67 -8.22
C GLU A 196 -14.60 11.57 -8.79
N VAL A 197 -14.96 10.60 -7.94
CA VAL A 197 -15.87 9.52 -8.30
C VAL A 197 -17.04 9.58 -7.33
N SER A 198 -18.23 9.88 -7.85
CA SER A 198 -19.46 9.74 -7.08
C SER A 198 -19.79 8.26 -6.97
N GLY A 199 -19.80 7.74 -5.74
CA GLY A 199 -20.09 6.33 -5.46
C GLY A 199 -20.74 6.16 -4.10
N GLY A 200 -21.50 5.07 -3.94
CA GLY A 200 -22.08 4.67 -2.65
C GLY A 200 -21.01 4.26 -1.63
N ALA A 201 -21.45 3.83 -0.45
CA ALA A 201 -20.53 3.37 0.58
C ALA A 201 -19.72 2.15 0.08
N PRO A 202 -18.38 2.14 0.25
CA PRO A 202 -17.56 1.00 -0.11
C PRO A 202 -17.94 -0.21 0.73
N GLN A 203 -17.94 -1.40 0.12
CA GLN A 203 -18.15 -2.65 0.85
C GLN A 203 -16.92 -2.98 1.70
N GLY A 204 -17.15 -3.49 2.92
CA GLY A 204 -16.11 -3.80 3.89
C GLY A 204 -15.32 -5.10 3.60
N LEU A 205 -14.50 -5.50 4.57
CA LEU A 205 -13.61 -6.68 4.49
C LEU A 205 -14.33 -7.99 4.09
N ALA A 206 -15.61 -8.12 4.44
CA ALA A 206 -16.44 -9.27 4.09
C ALA A 206 -16.57 -9.49 2.58
N ALA A 207 -16.61 -8.42 1.79
CA ALA A 207 -16.66 -8.52 0.33
C ALA A 207 -15.33 -9.03 -0.27
N ASP A 208 -14.21 -8.76 0.40
CA ASP A 208 -12.89 -9.15 -0.09
C ASP A 208 -12.51 -10.59 0.26
N LEU A 209 -12.88 -11.06 1.46
CA LEU A 209 -12.44 -12.37 1.97
C LEU A 209 -13.59 -13.35 2.21
N GLY A 210 -14.84 -12.93 2.03
CA GLY A 210 -16.02 -13.77 2.26
C GLY A 210 -16.03 -14.37 3.67
N PRO A 211 -16.21 -15.70 3.82
CA PRO A 211 -16.24 -16.35 5.14
C PRO A 211 -14.91 -16.28 5.91
N LEU A 212 -13.80 -15.96 5.22
CA LEU A 212 -12.47 -15.77 5.83
C LEU A 212 -12.27 -14.36 6.41
N ALA A 213 -13.22 -13.44 6.24
CA ALA A 213 -13.20 -12.09 6.82
C ALA A 213 -13.45 -12.07 8.34
N ARG A 214 -12.90 -13.04 9.07
CA ARG A 214 -13.00 -13.17 10.52
C ARG A 214 -11.67 -12.72 11.12
N PRO A 215 -11.59 -11.54 11.76
CA PRO A 215 -10.35 -11.00 12.31
C PRO A 215 -9.65 -11.98 13.26
N VAL A 216 -10.43 -12.71 14.06
CA VAL A 216 -9.92 -13.74 14.96
C VAL A 216 -9.23 -14.86 14.18
N LEU A 217 -9.82 -15.35 13.10
CA LEU A 217 -9.24 -16.43 12.30
C LEU A 217 -7.95 -15.99 11.59
N ILE A 218 -7.92 -14.76 11.07
CA ILE A 218 -6.72 -14.18 10.45
C ILE A 218 -5.61 -14.04 11.50
N GLY A 219 -5.94 -13.46 12.66
CA GLY A 219 -5.00 -13.26 13.76
C GLY A 219 -4.45 -14.58 14.29
N THR A 220 -5.30 -15.57 14.57
CA THR A 220 -4.86 -16.87 15.09
C THR A 220 -4.02 -17.64 14.08
N THR A 221 -4.37 -17.60 12.79
CA THR A 221 -3.59 -18.27 11.74
C THR A 221 -2.22 -17.60 11.58
N ALA A 222 -2.15 -16.27 11.60
CA ALA A 222 -0.89 -15.53 11.54
C ALA A 222 0.00 -15.83 12.76
N MET A 223 -0.57 -15.80 13.97
CA MET A 223 0.15 -16.15 15.20
C MET A 223 0.68 -17.58 15.17
N LEU A 224 -0.11 -18.54 14.67
CA LEU A 224 0.32 -19.94 14.54
C LEU A 224 1.45 -20.09 13.53
N ALA A 225 1.37 -19.44 12.37
CA ALA A 225 2.41 -19.46 11.36
C ALA A 225 3.73 -18.87 11.88
N ILE A 226 3.66 -17.74 12.59
CA ILE A 226 4.81 -17.11 13.24
C ILE A 226 5.40 -18.07 14.27
N PHE A 227 4.58 -18.59 15.18
CA PHE A 227 5.01 -19.53 16.22
C PHE A 227 5.77 -20.73 15.63
N VAL A 228 5.21 -21.39 14.62
CA VAL A 228 5.83 -22.55 13.99
C VAL A 228 7.13 -22.17 13.27
N GLY A 229 7.12 -21.08 12.51
CA GLY A 229 8.27 -20.62 11.75
C GLY A 229 9.46 -20.24 12.63
N THR A 230 9.22 -19.46 13.69
CA THR A 230 10.26 -19.01 14.62
C THR A 230 10.73 -20.16 15.51
N SER A 231 9.83 -21.03 15.97
CA SER A 231 10.21 -22.23 16.73
C SER A 231 11.16 -23.13 15.94
N PHE A 232 10.91 -23.29 14.64
CA PHE A 232 11.76 -24.08 13.75
C PHE A 232 13.10 -23.39 13.46
N ALA A 233 13.08 -22.09 13.12
CA ALA A 233 14.27 -21.33 12.79
C ALA A 233 15.24 -21.20 13.96
N GLU A 234 14.71 -20.95 15.16
CA GLU A 234 15.50 -20.72 16.37
C GLU A 234 15.69 -22.01 17.20
N ARG A 235 15.11 -23.13 16.75
CA ARG A 235 15.09 -24.43 17.44
C ARG A 235 14.62 -24.32 18.90
N SER A 236 13.74 -23.36 19.19
CA SER A 236 13.26 -23.03 20.53
C SER A 236 11.77 -22.71 20.51
N VAL A 237 10.98 -23.57 21.15
CA VAL A 237 9.53 -23.37 21.29
C VAL A 237 9.22 -22.14 22.14
N LEU A 238 10.04 -21.86 23.15
CA LEU A 238 9.85 -20.71 24.03
C LEU A 238 10.04 -19.39 23.27
N GLU A 239 11.11 -19.28 22.48
CA GLU A 239 11.32 -18.08 21.66
C GLU A 239 10.22 -17.92 20.62
N GLY A 240 9.79 -19.04 20.02
CA GLY A 240 8.67 -18.99 19.09
C GLY A 240 7.37 -18.54 19.73
N ALA A 241 7.09 -18.97 20.97
CA ALA A 241 5.93 -18.53 21.75
C ALA A 241 5.99 -17.05 22.11
N ILE A 242 7.14 -16.57 22.61
CA ILE A 242 7.36 -15.16 22.95
C ILE A 242 7.12 -14.29 21.72
N ARG A 243 7.71 -14.66 20.58
CA ARG A 243 7.58 -13.91 19.34
C ARG A 243 6.16 -13.92 18.80
N ALA A 244 5.49 -15.06 18.80
CA ALA A 244 4.07 -15.14 18.41
C ALA A 244 3.16 -14.29 19.30
N ALA A 245 3.43 -14.21 20.61
CA ALA A 245 2.69 -13.37 21.53
C ALA A 245 2.89 -11.88 21.24
N PHE A 246 4.14 -11.43 21.06
CA PHE A 246 4.44 -10.05 20.66
C PHE A 246 3.75 -9.68 19.35
N GLU A 247 3.81 -10.57 18.36
CA GLU A 247 3.19 -10.35 17.06
C GLU A 247 1.65 -10.36 17.13
N GLY A 248 1.06 -11.16 18.04
CA GLY A 248 -0.37 -11.12 18.32
C GLY A 248 -0.83 -9.79 18.93
N VAL A 249 -0.06 -9.23 19.88
CA VAL A 249 -0.36 -7.92 20.47
C VAL A 249 -0.20 -6.81 19.43
N ALA A 250 0.88 -6.86 18.65
CA ALA A 250 1.13 -5.95 17.53
C ALA A 250 -0.02 -5.97 16.51
N PHE A 251 -0.46 -7.17 16.12
CA PHE A 251 -1.60 -7.37 15.23
C PHE A 251 -2.87 -6.77 15.80
N ALA A 252 -3.20 -7.05 17.07
CA ALA A 252 -4.39 -6.51 17.73
C ALA A 252 -4.37 -4.97 17.79
N ALA A 253 -3.22 -4.38 18.15
CA ALA A 253 -3.05 -2.94 18.20
C ALA A 253 -3.20 -2.30 16.81
N CYS A 254 -2.57 -2.89 15.78
CA CYS A 254 -2.69 -2.42 14.40
C CYS A 254 -4.12 -2.58 13.87
N PHE A 255 -4.78 -3.70 14.18
CA PHE A 255 -6.17 -3.95 13.79
C PHE A 255 -7.09 -2.87 14.36
N LEU A 256 -6.94 -2.54 15.65
CA LEU A 256 -7.74 -1.49 16.30
C LEU A 256 -7.43 -0.10 15.73
N ALA A 257 -6.15 0.24 15.53
CA ALA A 257 -5.73 1.53 15.00
C ALA A 257 -6.16 1.74 13.54
N LEU A 258 -6.16 0.66 12.74
CA LEU A 258 -6.41 0.71 11.29
C LEU A 258 -7.79 0.22 10.89
N ARG A 259 -8.64 -0.17 11.85
CA ARG A 259 -10.01 -0.65 11.61
C ARG A 259 -10.78 0.26 10.67
N ARG A 260 -10.80 1.56 11.02
CA ARG A 260 -11.47 2.57 10.21
C ARG A 260 -10.72 2.81 8.92
N SER A 261 -9.38 2.81 8.91
CA SER A 261 -8.52 3.13 7.74
C SER A 261 -8.60 2.10 6.61
N LEU A 262 -8.71 0.83 6.96
CA LEU A 262 -8.73 -0.30 6.02
C LEU A 262 -10.14 -0.81 5.73
N ALA A 263 -11.17 -0.21 6.34
CA ALA A 263 -12.56 -0.67 6.32
C ALA A 263 -12.67 -2.15 6.75
N LEU A 264 -12.11 -2.46 7.92
CA LEU A 264 -12.16 -3.81 8.52
C LEU A 264 -13.52 -4.12 9.15
N ASP A 265 -14.43 -3.14 9.15
CA ASP A 265 -15.81 -3.28 9.58
C ASP A 265 -16.68 -4.00 8.55
N ARG A 266 -17.81 -4.52 9.02
CA ARG A 266 -18.83 -5.16 8.18
C ARG A 266 -19.40 -4.16 7.19
#